data_AF-A0A3E3EH35-F1
#
_entry.id   AF-A0A3E3EH35-F1
#
_cell.length_a   1.000
_cell.length_b   1.000
_cell.length_c   1.000
_cell.angle_alpha   90.00
_cell.angle_beta   90.00
_cell.angle_gamma   90.00
#
_symmetry.space_group_name_H-M   'P 1'
#
loop_
_entity.id
_entity.type
_entity.pdbx_description
1 polymer ?
#
loop_
_entity_poly.entity_id
_entity_poly.type
_entity_poly.pdbx_seq_one_letter_code
_entity_poly.pdbx_strand_id
1 'polypeptide(L)'
;MAHKKTLETINIEREKVLMKGYANIADIKKFIPCSDKRANEINEEITCMVEKSGKRVFLGIRSKYLLDYVGLTAKQVFDFAELERKKAAMSSSS
;
A
#
# COMPACT_ATOMS: atom_id res chain seq x y z
N MET A 1 -5.29 -15.23 14.63
CA MET A 1 -5.10 -13.91 15.28
C MET A 1 -4.26 -12.93 14.45
N ALA A 2 -3.32 -13.39 13.58
CA ALA A 2 -2.48 -12.49 12.77
C ALA A 2 -3.26 -11.65 11.73
N HIS A 3 -4.25 -12.22 11.04
CA HIS A 3 -5.00 -11.56 9.97
C HIS A 3 -5.82 -10.33 10.41
N LYS A 4 -6.27 -10.28 11.67
CA LYS A 4 -7.14 -9.23 12.18
C LYS A 4 -6.36 -7.94 12.45
N LYS A 5 -5.14 -8.08 12.98
CA LYS A 5 -4.23 -6.97 13.27
C LYS A 5 -3.73 -6.26 12.00
N THR A 6 -3.59 -7.00 10.90
CA THR A 6 -3.16 -6.46 9.60
C THR A 6 -4.17 -5.48 8.99
N LEU A 7 -5.47 -5.64 9.29
CA LEU A 7 -6.52 -4.74 8.78
C LEU A 7 -6.64 -3.47 9.62
N GLU A 8 -6.37 -3.53 10.92
CA GLU A 8 -6.48 -2.39 11.84
C GLU A 8 -5.39 -1.33 11.62
N THR A 9 -4.26 -1.73 11.02
CA THR A 9 -3.13 -0.84 10.72
C THR A 9 -2.81 -0.78 9.23
N ILE A 10 -3.77 -1.12 8.37
CA ILE A 10 -3.54 -1.24 6.93
C ILE A 10 -3.17 0.12 6.31
N ASN A 11 -3.80 1.21 6.74
CA ASN A 11 -3.53 2.52 6.17
C ASN A 11 -2.20 3.08 6.67
N ILE A 12 -1.76 2.72 7.89
CA ILE A 12 -0.40 2.99 8.36
C ILE A 12 0.65 2.31 7.47
N GLU A 13 0.43 1.05 7.07
CA GLU A 13 1.36 0.36 6.16
C GLU A 13 1.33 0.96 4.74
N ARG A 14 0.14 1.31 4.24
CA ARG A 14 -0.01 2.02 2.96
C ARG A 14 0.75 3.34 2.95
N GLU A 15 0.60 4.14 4.01
CA GLU A 15 1.30 5.41 4.19
C GLU A 15 2.83 5.23 4.11
N LYS A 16 3.39 4.23 4.80
CA LYS A 16 4.84 3.94 4.74
C LYS A 16 5.31 3.65 3.32
N VAL A 17 4.54 2.86 2.56
CA VAL A 17 4.85 2.54 1.16
C VAL A 17 4.71 3.78 0.26
N LEU A 18 3.74 4.66 0.52
CA LEU A 18 3.62 5.93 -0.21
C LEU A 18 4.84 6.82 0.03
N MET A 19 5.24 7.00 1.29
CA MET A 19 6.39 7.82 1.68
C MET A 19 7.71 7.31 1.08
N LYS A 20 7.83 6.00 0.85
CA LYS A 20 8.97 5.38 0.14
C LYS A 20 9.04 5.77 -1.34
N GLY A 21 7.92 6.11 -1.97
CA GLY A 21 7.83 6.56 -3.37
C GLY A 21 7.85 5.45 -4.43
N TYR A 22 8.24 4.22 -4.07
CA TYR A 22 8.22 3.05 -4.93
C TYR A 22 7.83 1.79 -4.15
N ALA A 23 7.36 0.77 -4.87
CA ALA A 23 6.91 -0.49 -4.30
C ALA A 23 7.50 -1.68 -5.06
N ASN A 24 8.08 -2.61 -4.30
CA ASN A 24 8.40 -3.97 -4.75
C ASN A 24 7.28 -4.95 -4.33
N ILE A 25 7.41 -6.23 -4.67
CA ILE A 25 6.40 -7.26 -4.34
C ILE A 25 6.06 -7.30 -2.84
N ALA A 26 7.05 -7.16 -1.96
CA ALA A 26 6.82 -7.15 -0.52
C ALA A 26 6.05 -5.91 -0.06
N ASP A 27 6.34 -4.74 -0.64
CA ASP A 27 5.59 -3.51 -0.38
C ASP A 27 4.15 -3.59 -0.91
N ILE A 28 3.95 -4.21 -2.08
CA ILE A 28 2.61 -4.45 -2.64
C ILE A 28 1.78 -5.29 -1.68
N LYS A 29 2.35 -6.36 -1.09
CA LYS A 29 1.66 -7.18 -0.10
C LYS A 29 1.30 -6.43 1.19
N LYS A 30 2.11 -5.43 1.58
CA LYS A 30 1.80 -4.56 2.72
C LYS A 30 0.67 -3.57 2.38
N PHE A 31 0.70 -3.04 1.16
CA PHE A 31 -0.28 -2.06 0.68
C PHE A 31 -1.65 -2.70 0.37
N ILE A 32 -1.62 -3.90 -0.21
CA ILE A 32 -2.77 -4.73 -0.59
C ILE A 32 -2.50 -6.12 -0.01
N PRO A 33 -3.06 -6.45 1.17
CA PRO A 33 -2.88 -7.76 1.79
C PRO A 33 -3.44 -8.88 0.89
N CYS A 34 -2.55 -9.49 0.10
CA CYS A 34 -2.90 -10.54 -0.86
C CYS A 34 -1.83 -11.64 -0.89
N SER A 35 -2.11 -12.72 -1.62
CA SER A 35 -1.15 -13.81 -1.85
C SER A 35 0.04 -13.34 -2.70
N ASP A 36 1.16 -14.08 -2.64
CA ASP A 36 2.33 -13.80 -3.47
C ASP A 36 2.01 -13.84 -4.96
N LYS A 37 1.17 -14.78 -5.39
CA LYS A 37 0.70 -14.85 -6.78
C LYS A 37 -0.02 -13.56 -7.17
N ARG A 38 -0.95 -13.09 -6.35
CA ARG A 38 -1.72 -11.88 -6.64
C ARG A 38 -0.84 -10.62 -6.61
N ALA A 39 0.16 -10.56 -5.73
CA ALA A 39 1.09 -9.44 -5.68
C ALA A 39 1.95 -9.35 -6.95
N ASN A 40 2.37 -10.50 -7.50
CA ASN A 40 3.07 -10.55 -8.79
C ASN A 40 2.16 -10.11 -9.94
N GLU A 41 0.93 -10.61 -10.00
CA GLU A 41 -0.06 -10.18 -11.01
C GLU A 41 -0.27 -8.66 -11.00
N ILE A 42 -0.47 -8.06 -9.82
CA ILE A 42 -0.60 -6.60 -9.67
C ILE A 42 0.64 -5.85 -10.18
N ASN A 43 1.83 -6.36 -9.84
CA ASN A 43 3.08 -5.75 -10.27
C ASN A 43 3.24 -5.81 -11.80
N GLU A 44 2.89 -6.94 -12.42
CA GLU A 44 2.92 -7.12 -13.88
C GLU A 44 1.87 -6.25 -14.58
N GLU A 45 0.63 -6.22 -14.08
CA GLU A 45 -0.47 -5.38 -14.58
C GLU A 45 -0.04 -3.90 -14.60
N ILE A 46 0.46 -3.38 -13.47
CA ILE A 46 0.91 -1.99 -13.36
C ILE A 46 2.14 -1.75 -14.23
N THR A 47 3.09 -2.68 -14.28
CA THR A 47 4.28 -2.56 -15.13
C THR A 47 3.88 -2.43 -16.60
N CYS A 48 2.98 -3.29 -17.08
CA CYS A 48 2.48 -3.23 -18.46
C CYS A 48 1.78 -1.90 -18.77
N MET A 49 1.00 -1.36 -17.82
CA MET A 49 0.36 -0.06 -17.97
C MET A 49 1.38 1.08 -18.09
N VAL A 50 2.45 1.04 -17.29
CA VAL A 50 3.45 2.12 -17.22
C VAL A 50 4.49 2.02 -18.33
N GLU A 51 4.83 0.82 -18.80
CA GLU A 51 5.72 0.62 -19.96
C GLU A 51 5.12 1.19 -21.24
N LYS A 52 3.79 1.13 -21.41
CA LYS A 52 3.08 1.87 -22.47
C LYS A 52 3.29 3.39 -22.41
N SER A 53 3.66 3.92 -21.25
CA SER A 53 3.96 5.35 -21.03
C SER A 53 5.47 5.67 -20.90
N GLY A 54 6.35 4.66 -20.99
CA GLY A 54 7.81 4.80 -20.95
C GLY A 54 8.44 5.11 -19.57
N LYS A 55 7.72 4.98 -18.45
CA LYS A 55 8.17 5.46 -17.11
C LYS A 55 8.44 4.36 -16.09
N ARG A 56 9.23 3.34 -16.43
CA ARG A 56 9.65 2.32 -15.45
C ARG A 56 10.71 2.87 -14.49
N VAL A 57 10.65 2.45 -13.22
CA VAL A 57 11.68 2.75 -12.22
C VAL A 57 12.45 1.45 -11.96
N PHE A 58 13.78 1.51 -11.88
CA PHE A 58 14.64 0.32 -11.72
C PHE A 58 14.32 -0.50 -10.46
N LEU A 59 13.83 0.15 -9.40
CA LEU A 59 13.60 -0.44 -8.08
C LEU A 59 12.19 -1.02 -7.89
N GLY A 60 11.32 -0.95 -8.90
CA GLY A 60 9.92 -1.41 -8.83
C GLY A 60 8.95 -0.46 -9.53
N ILE A 61 7.68 -0.51 -9.12
CA ILE A 61 6.65 0.43 -9.61
C ILE A 61 6.57 1.66 -8.70
N ARG A 62 6.16 2.82 -9.23
CA ARG A 62 5.89 3.98 -8.35
C ARG A 62 4.70 3.67 -7.44
N SER A 63 4.83 3.93 -6.15
CA SER A 63 3.81 3.60 -5.14
C SER A 63 2.46 4.26 -5.43
N LYS A 64 2.46 5.42 -6.10
CA LYS A 64 1.23 6.11 -6.53
C LYS A 64 0.32 5.25 -7.42
N TYR A 65 0.84 4.31 -8.20
CA TYR A 65 0.00 3.48 -9.07
C TYR A 65 -0.82 2.46 -8.27
N LEU A 66 -0.38 2.14 -7.04
CA LEU A 66 -1.17 1.31 -6.13
C LEU A 66 -2.39 2.06 -5.60
N LEU A 67 -2.34 3.39 -5.49
CA LEU A 67 -3.48 4.23 -5.11
C LEU A 67 -4.59 4.12 -6.15
N ASP A 68 -4.22 4.30 -7.43
CA ASP A 68 -5.14 4.18 -8.56
C ASP A 68 -5.78 2.78 -8.59
N TYR A 69 -4.98 1.74 -8.32
CA TYR A 69 -5.44 0.35 -8.28
C TYR A 69 -6.52 0.08 -7.22
N VAL A 70 -6.40 0.70 -6.04
CA VAL A 70 -7.36 0.51 -4.93
C VAL A 70 -8.43 1.60 -4.85
N GLY A 71 -8.43 2.56 -5.78
CA GLY A 71 -9.39 3.67 -5.81
C GLY A 71 -9.27 4.61 -4.61
N LEU A 72 -8.07 4.82 -4.08
CA LEU A 72 -7.81 5.73 -2.97
C LEU A 72 -6.96 6.91 -3.41
N THR A 73 -7.12 8.05 -2.73
CA THR A 73 -6.20 9.18 -2.84
C THR A 73 -5.13 9.10 -1.76
N ALA A 74 -3.98 9.73 -2.00
CA ALA A 74 -2.92 9.83 -0.99
C ALA A 74 -3.46 10.47 0.30
N LYS A 75 -4.23 11.56 0.19
CA LYS A 75 -4.85 12.24 1.33
C LYS A 75 -5.70 11.29 2.18
N GLN A 76 -6.56 10.48 1.56
CA GLN A 76 -7.37 9.50 2.28
C GLN A 76 -6.50 8.50 3.04
N VAL A 77 -5.42 8.00 2.44
CA VAL A 77 -4.49 7.08 3.13
C VAL A 77 -3.87 7.75 4.36
N PHE A 78 -3.39 8.99 4.24
CA PHE A 78 -2.82 9.74 5.38
C PHE A 78 -3.87 9.98 6.48
N ASP A 79 -5.07 10.45 6.11
CA ASP A 79 -6.16 10.70 7.06
C ASP A 79 -6.55 9.40 7.81
N PHE A 80 -6.68 8.28 7.09
CA PHE A 80 -7.01 6.99 7.71
C PHE A 80 -5.87 6.45 8.57
N ALA A 81 -4.62 6.62 8.17
CA ALA A 81 -3.47 6.20 8.97
C ALA A 81 -3.38 6.97 10.29
N GLU A 82 -3.70 8.27 10.29
CA GLU A 82 -3.79 9.08 11.51
C GLU A 82 -4.91 8.58 12.45
N LEU A 83 -6.08 8.26 11.90
CA LEU A 83 -7.19 7.69 12.66
C LEU A 83 -6.82 6.32 13.28
N GLU A 84 -6.13 5.45 12.53
CA GLU A 84 -5.63 4.17 13.04
C GLU A 84 -4.65 4.36 14.21
N ARG A 85 -3.70 5.31 14.10
CA ARG A 85 -2.78 5.66 15.19
C ARG A 85 -3.52 6.16 16.43
N LYS A 86 -4.49 7.05 16.26
CA LYS A 86 -5.30 7.59 17.37
C LYS A 86 -6.09 6.49 18.07
N LYS A 87 -6.72 5.58 17.30
CA LYS A 87 -7.43 4.41 17.86
C LYS A 87 -6.50 3.52 18.68
N ALA A 88 -5.30 3.23 18.16
CA ALA A 88 -4.32 2.42 18.87
C ALA A 88 -3.90 3.06 20.21
N ALA A 89 -3.63 4.37 20.23
CA ALA A 89 -3.25 5.10 21.44
C ALA A 89 -4.37 5.14 22.51
N MET A 90 -5.63 5.28 22.09
CA MET A 90 -6.77 5.22 23.01
C MET A 90 -6.95 3.82 23.60
N SER A 91 -6.78 2.76 22.80
CA SER A 91 -6.92 1.37 23.27
C SER A 91 -5.82 0.92 24.23
N SER A 92 -4.62 1.51 24.17
CA SER A 92 -3.52 1.24 25.10
C SER A 92 -3.61 2.00 26.42
N SER A 93 -4.58 2.92 26.53
CA SER A 93 -4.77 3.78 27.71
C SER A 93 -5.96 3.33 28.59
N SER A 94 -6.59 2.20 28.24
CA SER A 94 -7.78 1.63 28.90
C SER A 94 -7.46 0.29 29.57
#